data_AF-A0A7Z0MJN1-F1
#
_entry.id   AF-A0A7Z0MJN1-F1
#
_cell.length_a   1.000
_cell.length_b   1.000
_cell.length_c   1.000
_cell.angle_alpha   90.00
_cell.angle_beta   90.00
_cell.angle_gamma   90.00
#
_symmetry.space_group_name_H-M   'P 1'
#
loop_
_entity.id
_entity.type
_entity.pdbx_description
1 polymer ?
#
loop_
_entity_poly.entity_id
_entity_poly.type
_entity_poly.pdbx_seq_one_letter_code
_entity_poly.pdbx_strand_id
1 'polypeptide(L)'
;MLGALLLKNPWTRALIPSALAGAVGLLANAVVAEITKNGVVVWEEAIFNRNLHWLLLASTLAFIYQIVLFRHDRALIAGFTPRQYEANIRNRVAESVAKRCQKLVRSGHIELLEKETETFKKLFGENK
;
A
#
# COMPACT_ATOMS: atom_id res chain seq x y z
N MET A 1 9.39 -17.01 -0.03
CA MET A 1 9.26 -16.68 -1.47
C MET A 1 7.83 -16.32 -1.88
N LEU A 2 6.80 -17.10 -1.50
CA LEU A 2 5.38 -16.81 -1.81
C LEU A 2 4.89 -15.42 -1.39
N GLY A 3 5.26 -14.94 -0.19
CA GLY A 3 4.86 -13.60 0.27
C GLY A 3 5.42 -12.45 -0.57
N ALA A 4 6.60 -12.60 -1.18
CA ALA A 4 7.16 -11.58 -2.07
C ALA A 4 6.41 -11.56 -3.42
N LEU A 5 6.09 -12.73 -3.95
CA LEU A 5 5.35 -12.85 -5.20
C LEU A 5 3.90 -12.41 -5.08
N LEU A 6 3.22 -12.74 -3.98
CA LEU A 6 1.81 -12.41 -3.77
C LEU A 6 1.61 -10.97 -3.27
N LEU A 7 2.45 -10.50 -2.35
CA LEU A 7 2.22 -9.25 -1.63
C LEU A 7 3.13 -8.09 -2.04
N LYS A 8 4.29 -8.34 -2.67
CA LYS A 8 5.16 -7.25 -3.18
C LYS A 8 4.99 -6.97 -4.67
N ASN A 9 4.55 -7.94 -5.48
CA ASN A 9 4.40 -7.72 -6.92
C ASN A 9 3.14 -6.87 -7.19
N PRO A 10 3.25 -5.70 -7.83
CA PRO A 10 2.10 -4.85 -8.13
C PRO A 10 1.05 -5.54 -9.01
N TRP A 11 1.48 -6.45 -9.91
CA TRP A 11 0.57 -7.18 -10.78
C TRP A 11 -0.31 -8.16 -10.00
N THR A 12 0.26 -8.93 -9.06
CA THR A 12 -0.53 -9.87 -8.26
C THR A 12 -1.44 -9.15 -7.27
N ARG A 13 -0.99 -8.00 -6.74
CA ARG A 13 -1.79 -7.14 -5.86
C ARG A 13 -3.04 -6.59 -6.54
N ALA A 14 -2.99 -6.35 -7.86
CA ALA A 14 -4.15 -5.89 -8.62
C ALA A 14 -4.97 -7.05 -9.19
N LEU A 15 -4.31 -8.04 -9.80
CA LEU A 15 -4.97 -9.13 -10.52
C LEU A 15 -5.72 -10.10 -9.59
N ILE A 16 -5.16 -10.46 -8.43
CA ILE A 16 -5.78 -11.43 -7.53
C ILE A 16 -7.09 -10.91 -6.94
N PRO A 17 -7.16 -9.69 -6.36
CA PRO A 17 -8.42 -9.12 -5.90
C PRO A 17 -9.43 -8.93 -7.02
N SER A 18 -8.97 -8.48 -8.20
CA SER A 18 -9.86 -8.25 -9.34
C SER A 18 -10.46 -9.57 -9.87
N ALA A 19 -9.65 -10.62 -9.96
CA ALA A 19 -10.11 -11.95 -10.36
C ALA A 19 -11.07 -12.55 -9.32
N LEU A 20 -10.79 -12.40 -8.03
CA LEU A 20 -11.68 -12.87 -6.96
C LEU A 20 -13.00 -12.08 -6.94
N ALA A 21 -12.97 -10.76 -7.12
CA ALA A 21 -14.17 -9.94 -7.22
C ALA A 21 -15.02 -10.31 -8.45
N GLY A 22 -14.37 -10.57 -9.60
CA GLY A 22 -15.04 -11.07 -10.80
C GLY A 22 -15.68 -12.45 -10.57
N ALA A 23 -14.96 -13.38 -9.96
CA ALA A 23 -15.49 -14.71 -9.62
C ALA A 23 -16.67 -14.63 -8.67
N VAL A 24 -16.60 -13.80 -7.62
CA VAL A 24 -17.70 -13.56 -6.68
C VAL A 24 -18.92 -12.98 -7.40
N GLY A 25 -18.73 -11.99 -8.28
CA GLY A 25 -19.83 -11.40 -9.06
C GLY A 25 -20.52 -12.41 -9.99
N LEU A 26 -19.74 -13.24 -10.69
CA LEU A 26 -20.26 -14.29 -11.57
C LEU A 26 -21.02 -15.36 -10.78
N LEU A 27 -20.43 -15.85 -9.68
CA LEU A 27 -21.05 -16.86 -8.83
C LEU A 27 -22.31 -16.34 -8.15
N ALA A 28 -22.34 -15.08 -7.72
CA ALA A 28 -23.53 -14.47 -7.13
C ALA A 28 -24.69 -14.43 -8.14
N ASN A 29 -24.42 -14.01 -9.38
CA ASN A 29 -25.43 -14.02 -10.44
C ASN A 29 -25.91 -15.45 -10.76
N ALA A 30 -25.00 -16.42 -10.84
CA ALA A 30 -25.35 -17.82 -11.08
C ALA A 30 -26.23 -18.40 -9.95
N VAL A 31 -25.88 -18.13 -8.70
CA VAL A 31 -26.68 -18.53 -7.53
C VAL A 31 -28.07 -17.92 -7.61
N VAL A 32 -28.18 -16.60 -7.83
CA VAL A 32 -29.47 -15.91 -7.93
C VAL A 32 -30.33 -16.50 -9.04
N ALA A 33 -29.76 -16.78 -10.21
CA ALA A 33 -30.48 -17.38 -11.32
C ALA A 33 -31.00 -18.78 -11.00
N GLU A 34 -30.22 -19.60 -10.28
CA GLU A 34 -30.59 -20.98 -9.93
C GLU A 34 -31.62 -21.06 -8.80
N ILE A 35 -31.57 -20.16 -7.82
CA ILE A 35 -32.51 -20.14 -6.70
C ILE A 35 -33.81 -19.38 -7.02
N THR A 36 -33.87 -18.67 -8.16
CA THR A 36 -35.06 -17.93 -8.59
C THR A 36 -35.94 -18.81 -9.47
N LYS A 37 -37.11 -19.17 -8.97
CA LYS A 37 -38.14 -19.91 -9.72
C LYS A 37 -39.37 -19.05 -9.88
N ASN A 38 -39.84 -18.88 -11.12
CA ASN A 38 -41.03 -18.07 -11.44
C ASN A 38 -40.98 -16.64 -10.85
N GLY A 39 -39.78 -16.04 -10.77
CA GLY A 39 -39.59 -14.70 -10.20
C GLY A 39 -39.56 -14.63 -8.67
N VAL A 40 -39.61 -15.77 -7.98
CA VAL A 40 -39.52 -15.85 -6.52
C VAL A 40 -38.24 -16.57 -6.13
N VAL A 41 -37.50 -16.01 -5.17
CA VAL A 41 -36.29 -16.61 -4.61
C VAL A 41 -36.66 -17.70 -3.61
N VAL A 42 -36.28 -18.94 -3.89
CA VAL A 42 -36.57 -20.11 -3.04
C VAL A 42 -35.31 -20.47 -2.24
N TRP A 43 -35.21 -19.93 -1.03
CA TRP A 43 -34.03 -20.12 -0.17
C TRP A 43 -33.84 -21.54 0.36
N GLU A 44 -34.91 -22.34 0.47
CA GLU A 44 -34.82 -23.74 0.89
C GLU A 44 -33.94 -24.58 -0.04
N GLU A 45 -33.93 -24.26 -1.33
CA GLU A 45 -33.10 -24.94 -2.32
C GLU A 45 -31.68 -24.37 -2.38
N ALA A 46 -31.45 -23.18 -1.80
CA ALA A 46 -30.15 -22.52 -1.80
C ALA A 46 -29.10 -23.32 -1.02
N ILE A 47 -29.49 -24.01 0.05
CA ILE A 47 -28.60 -24.84 0.87
C ILE A 47 -28.02 -26.02 0.10
N PHE A 48 -28.69 -26.51 -0.95
CA PHE A 48 -28.17 -27.59 -1.80
C PHE A 48 -27.45 -27.07 -3.04
N ASN A 49 -27.43 -25.76 -3.24
CA ASN A 49 -26.83 -25.16 -4.42
C ASN A 49 -25.29 -25.17 -4.30
N ARG A 50 -24.64 -25.89 -5.22
CA ARG A 50 -23.18 -25.99 -5.30
C ARG A 50 -22.51 -24.64 -5.53
N ASN A 51 -23.12 -23.75 -6.31
CA ASN A 51 -22.59 -22.42 -6.58
C ASN A 51 -22.61 -21.51 -5.35
N LEU A 52 -23.56 -21.71 -4.42
CA LEU A 52 -23.58 -20.98 -3.15
C LEU A 52 -22.34 -21.33 -2.30
N HIS A 53 -21.95 -22.60 -2.28
CA HIS A 53 -20.75 -23.05 -1.56
C HIS A 53 -19.47 -22.50 -2.18
N TRP A 54 -19.39 -22.49 -3.52
CA TRP A 54 -18.26 -21.86 -4.23
C TRP A 54 -18.20 -20.35 -4.01
N LEU A 55 -19.36 -19.68 -3.97
CA LEU A 55 -19.46 -18.25 -3.68
C LEU A 55 -18.95 -17.94 -2.27
N LEU A 56 -19.36 -18.73 -1.28
CA LEU A 56 -18.88 -18.61 0.10
C LEU A 56 -17.38 -18.81 0.18
N LEU A 57 -16.86 -19.86 -0.46
CA LEU A 57 -15.42 -20.13 -0.48
C LEU A 57 -14.62 -18.99 -1.14
N ALA A 58 -15.05 -18.52 -2.30
CA ALA A 58 -14.40 -17.41 -3.02
C ALA A 58 -14.43 -16.12 -2.19
N SER A 59 -15.55 -15.85 -1.51
CA SER A 59 -15.70 -14.69 -0.63
C SER A 59 -14.79 -14.77 0.59
N THR A 60 -14.70 -15.94 1.23
CA THR A 60 -13.80 -16.16 2.37
C THR A 60 -12.33 -16.01 1.95
N LEU A 61 -11.94 -16.55 0.80
CA LEU A 61 -10.57 -16.42 0.28
C LEU A 61 -10.23 -14.96 -0.05
N ALA A 62 -11.15 -14.22 -0.67
CA ALA A 62 -10.99 -12.79 -0.92
C ALA A 62 -10.79 -12.01 0.38
N PHE A 63 -11.62 -12.29 1.39
CA PHE A 63 -11.51 -11.65 2.70
C PHE A 63 -10.17 -11.94 3.39
N ILE A 64 -9.72 -13.19 3.40
CA ILE A 64 -8.43 -13.58 3.99
C ILE A 64 -7.28 -12.87 3.25
N TYR A 65 -7.30 -12.87 1.91
CA TYR A 65 -6.29 -12.19 1.10
C TYR A 65 -6.21 -10.70 1.44
N GLN A 66 -7.37 -10.05 1.58
CA GLN A 66 -7.45 -8.62 1.88
C GLN A 66 -6.93 -8.29 3.28
N ILE A 67 -7.21 -9.14 4.29
CA ILE A 67 -6.62 -9.01 5.63
C ILE A 67 -5.10 -9.12 5.57
N VAL A 68 -4.56 -10.11 4.85
CA VAL A 68 -3.11 -10.31 4.74
C VAL A 68 -2.45 -9.12 4.03
N LEU A 69 -3.06 -8.64 2.95
CA LEU A 69 -2.59 -7.46 2.23
C LEU A 69 -2.58 -6.22 3.13
N PHE A 70 -3.67 -5.98 3.85
CA PHE A 70 -3.78 -4.86 4.77
C PHE A 70 -2.77 -4.93 5.91
N ARG A 71 -2.52 -6.12 6.47
CA ARG A 71 -1.46 -6.32 7.47
C ARG A 71 -0.08 -6.03 6.89
N HIS A 72 0.19 -6.45 5.65
CA HIS A 72 1.45 -6.16 5.00
C HIS A 72 1.64 -4.66 4.76
N ASP A 73 0.61 -3.99 4.24
CA ASP A 73 0.61 -2.55 4.00
C ASP A 73 0.79 -1.77 5.31
N ARG A 74 0.08 -2.17 6.36
CA ARG A 74 0.23 -1.55 7.68
C ARG A 74 1.65 -1.73 8.23
N ALA A 75 2.29 -2.88 8.00
CA ALA A 75 3.68 -3.10 8.41
C ALA A 75 4.68 -2.26 7.57
N LEU A 76 4.41 -2.05 6.28
CA LEU A 76 5.20 -1.15 5.42
C LEU A 76 5.03 0.32 5.82
N ILE A 77 3.80 0.73 6.11
CA ILE A 77 3.44 2.09 6.52
C ILE A 77 3.94 2.39 7.95
N ALA A 78 4.01 1.38 8.84
CA ALA A 78 4.56 1.55 10.18
C ALA A 78 6.04 2.00 10.18
N GLY A 79 6.80 1.72 9.11
CA GLY A 79 8.16 2.25 8.89
C GLY A 79 8.22 3.67 8.29
N PHE A 80 7.07 4.23 7.89
CA PHE A 80 6.92 5.61 7.42
C PHE A 80 6.15 6.43 8.46
N THR A 81 6.57 6.40 9.72
CA THR A 81 6.04 7.39 10.67
C THR A 81 6.44 8.79 10.19
N PRO A 82 5.58 9.83 10.31
CA PRO A 82 5.89 11.19 9.89
C PRO A 82 7.25 11.69 10.40
N ARG A 83 7.63 11.28 11.62
CA ARG A 83 8.95 11.55 12.21
C ARG A 83 10.11 10.89 11.46
N GLN A 84 9.97 9.65 11.02
CA GLN A 84 11.00 8.95 10.24
C GLN A 84 11.10 9.50 8.81
N TYR A 85 9.97 9.90 8.22
CA TYR A 85 9.92 10.57 6.92
C TYR A 85 10.58 11.96 6.98
N GLU A 86 10.25 12.74 8.01
CA GLU A 86 10.88 14.04 8.30
C GLU A 86 12.38 13.88 8.56
N ALA A 87 12.79 12.87 9.35
CA ALA A 87 14.20 12.57 9.58
C ALA A 87 14.95 12.15 8.30
N ASN A 88 14.31 11.38 7.41
CA ASN A 88 14.91 10.98 6.13
C ASN A 88 15.05 12.17 5.17
N ILE A 89 14.04 13.04 5.09
CA ILE A 89 14.13 14.29 4.34
C ILE A 89 15.24 15.17 4.90
N ARG A 90 15.28 15.35 6.23
CA ARG A 90 16.31 16.13 6.93
C ARG A 90 17.71 15.60 6.63
N ASN A 91 17.90 14.29 6.68
CA ASN A 91 19.18 13.64 6.35
C ASN A 91 19.58 13.86 4.88
N ARG A 92 18.65 13.71 3.93
CA ARG A 92 18.91 13.97 2.51
C ARG A 92 19.27 15.43 2.24
N VAL A 93 18.55 16.36 2.87
CA VAL A 93 18.84 17.80 2.76
C VAL A 93 20.21 18.09 3.37
N ALA A 94 20.51 17.58 4.56
CA ALA A 94 21.83 17.73 5.20
C ALA A 94 22.97 17.18 4.33
N GLU A 95 22.81 16.01 3.72
CA GLU A 95 23.81 15.43 2.83
C GLU A 95 24.02 16.27 1.56
N SER A 96 22.93 16.79 0.98
CA SER A 96 22.99 17.67 -0.20
C SER A 96 23.69 19.00 0.09
N VAL A 97 23.45 19.57 1.28
CA VAL A 97 24.10 20.80 1.74
C VAL A 97 25.57 20.54 2.03
N ALA A 98 25.91 19.44 2.71
CA ALA A 98 27.31 19.06 2.95
C ALA A 98 28.11 18.92 1.65
N LYS A 99 27.52 18.30 0.61
CA LYS A 99 28.15 18.20 -0.72
C LYS A 99 28.33 19.56 -1.40
N ARG A 100 27.37 20.49 -1.25
CA ARG A 100 27.49 21.87 -1.77
C ARG A 100 28.55 22.67 -1.03
N CYS A 101 28.56 22.62 0.30
CA CYS A 101 29.58 23.25 1.13
C CYS A 101 30.98 22.72 0.79
N GLN A 102 31.16 21.40 0.62
CA GLN A 102 32.44 20.83 0.17
C GLN A 102 32.88 21.37 -1.20
N LYS A 103 31.96 21.57 -2.14
CA LYS A 103 32.28 22.18 -3.44
C LYS A 103 32.69 23.64 -3.29
N LEU A 104 31.99 24.42 -2.46
CA LEU A 104 32.26 25.83 -2.20
C LEU A 104 33.61 26.05 -1.48
N VAL A 105 33.96 25.17 -0.54
CA VAL A 105 35.28 25.15 0.10
C VAL A 105 36.39 24.88 -0.92
N ARG A 106 36.18 23.94 -1.85
CA ARG A 106 37.14 23.64 -2.91
C ARG A 106 37.29 24.75 -3.95
N SER A 107 36.24 25.55 -4.17
CA SER A 107 36.26 26.68 -5.11
C SER A 107 36.62 28.03 -4.47
N GLY A 108 36.87 28.07 -3.15
CA GLY A 108 37.33 29.29 -2.46
C GLY A 108 36.26 30.38 -2.28
N HIS A 109 34.97 30.06 -2.47
CA HIS A 109 33.88 31.02 -2.33
C HIS A 109 33.37 31.08 -0.88
N ILE A 110 34.11 31.79 -0.03
CA ILE A 110 33.87 31.88 1.43
C ILE A 110 32.54 32.60 1.75
N GLU A 111 32.20 33.69 1.04
CA GLU A 111 30.95 34.44 1.29
C GLU A 111 29.68 33.62 0.99
N LEU A 112 29.72 32.80 -0.07
CA LEU A 112 28.62 31.90 -0.42
C LEU A 112 28.50 30.75 0.58
N LEU A 113 29.64 30.28 1.12
CA LEU A 113 29.67 29.26 2.15
C LEU A 113 29.03 29.76 3.45
N GLU A 114 29.35 30.97 3.90
CA GLU A 114 28.77 31.57 5.10
C GLU A 114 27.24 31.71 4.97
N LYS A 115 26.77 32.18 3.81
CA LYS A 115 25.34 32.32 3.54
C LYS A 115 24.60 30.98 3.51
N GLU A 116 25.18 29.93 2.92
CA GLU A 116 24.59 28.58 2.96
C GLU A 116 24.58 27.99 4.38
N THR A 117 25.63 28.23 5.15
CA THR A 117 25.75 27.73 6.52
C THR A 117 24.76 28.42 7.46
N GLU A 118 24.56 29.74 7.32
CA GLU A 118 23.52 30.48 8.05
C GLU A 118 22.11 30.01 7.69
N THR A 119 21.84 29.78 6.40
CA THR A 119 20.53 29.32 5.93
C THR A 119 20.24 27.91 6.45
N PHE A 120 21.23 27.03 6.45
CA PHE A 120 21.12 25.69 7.04
C PHE A 120 20.88 25.74 8.55
N LYS A 121 21.58 26.64 9.26
CA LYS A 121 21.41 26.86 10.70
C LYS A 121 20.03 27.40 11.05
N LYS A 122 19.42 28.25 10.21
CA LYS A 122 18.03 28.73 10.39
C LYS A 122 16.98 27.64 10.16
N LEU A 123 17.25 26.68 9.26
CA LEU A 123 16.33 25.59 8.93
C LEU A 123 16.39 24.39 9.90
N PHE A 124 17.54 24.17 10.54
CA PHE A 124 17.77 22.98 11.36
C PHE A 124 18.29 23.26 12.77
N GLY A 125 18.73 24.48 13.04
CA GLY A 125 19.03 24.93 14.40
C GLY A 125 17.72 25.22 15.12
N GLU A 126 17.54 24.57 16.27
CA GLU A 126 16.50 24.94 17.23
C GLU A 126 16.63 26.44 17.53
N ASN A 127 15.72 27.26 17.02
CA ASN A 127 15.26 28.41 17.78
C ASN A 127 14.49 27.81 18.97
N LYS A 128 15.23 27.49 20.04
CA LYS A 128 14.65 27.46 21.37
C LYS A 128 14.15 28.85 21.74
#